data_AF-A0A0N4UQU0-F1
#
_entry.id   AF-A0A0N4UQU0-F1
#
_cell.length_a   1.000
_cell.length_b   1.000
_cell.length_c   1.000
_cell.angle_alpha   90.00
_cell.angle_beta   90.00
_cell.angle_gamma   90.00
#
_symmetry.space_group_name_H-M   'P 1'
#
loop_
_entity.id
_entity.type
_entity.pdbx_description
1 polymer ?
#
loop_
_entity_poly.entity_id
_entity_poly.type
_entity_poly.pdbx_seq_one_letter_code
_entity_poly.pdbx_strand_id
1 'polypeptide(L)'
;MLFLLIALIFVRKGESGEGVQLNKCLAPGGVARPLPPPSACKDKDPVICSAIFSPRVPDIPLNAVATNPFRVNPNCQNVTVMANAEALCPSSCAVCCLTPEFNCQNYTMYPNSV
;
A
#
# COMPACT_ATOMS: atom_id res chain seq x y z
N MET A 1 5.38 -11.61 32.81
CA MET A 1 6.14 -10.58 32.06
C MET A 1 6.86 -11.13 30.83
N LEU A 2 7.46 -12.34 30.87
CA LEU A 2 8.19 -12.91 29.72
C LEU A 2 7.32 -13.08 28.45
N PHE A 3 6.08 -13.55 28.57
CA PHE A 3 5.15 -13.69 27.43
C PHE A 3 4.85 -12.37 26.71
N LEU A 4 4.74 -11.26 27.46
CA LEU A 4 4.52 -9.92 26.89
C LEU A 4 5.75 -9.46 26.10
N LEU A 5 6.96 -9.72 26.59
CA LEU A 5 8.21 -9.42 25.89
C LEU A 5 8.35 -10.24 24.61
N ILE A 6 8.03 -11.55 24.65
CA ILE A 6 8.06 -12.41 23.47
C ILE A 6 7.07 -11.91 22.42
N ALA A 7 5.84 -11.57 22.82
CA ALA A 7 4.84 -10.98 21.93
C ALA A 7 5.35 -9.68 21.28
N LEU A 8 5.96 -8.78 22.06
CA LEU A 8 6.57 -7.54 21.54
C LEU A 8 7.71 -7.80 20.55
N ILE A 9 8.54 -8.82 20.78
CA ILE A 9 9.62 -9.20 19.84
C ILE A 9 9.02 -9.69 18.52
N PHE A 10 7.97 -10.52 18.56
CA PHE A 10 7.30 -10.99 17.35
C PHE A 10 6.61 -9.84 16.58
N VAL A 11 5.97 -8.91 17.30
CA VAL A 11 5.38 -7.70 16.69
C VAL A 11 6.46 -6.88 15.98
N ARG A 12 7.60 -6.62 16.63
CA ARG A 12 8.72 -5.88 16.01
C ARG A 12 9.34 -6.61 14.81
N LYS A 13 9.44 -7.94 14.88
CA LYS A 13 9.96 -8.74 13.77
C LYS A 13 9.02 -8.69 12.56
N GLY A 14 7.71 -8.57 12.80
CA GLY A 14 6.71 -8.33 11.77
C GLY A 14 6.92 -7.01 11.01
N GLU A 15 7.27 -5.92 11.72
CA GLU A 15 7.54 -4.61 11.13
C GLU A 15 8.86 -4.54 10.34
N SER A 16 9.82 -5.41 10.64
CA SER A 16 11.20 -5.32 10.13
C SER A 16 11.41 -5.82 8.69
N GLY A 17 10.40 -6.40 8.05
CA GLY A 17 10.50 -6.80 6.64
C GLY A 17 10.28 -5.65 5.67
N GLU A 18 10.57 -5.85 4.40
CA GLU A 18 10.18 -4.92 3.34
C GLU A 18 8.69 -5.05 3.00
N GLY A 19 8.09 -3.97 2.53
CA GLY A 19 6.77 -4.00 1.93
C GLY A 19 6.78 -4.69 0.58
N VAL A 20 5.59 -4.89 0.02
CA VAL A 20 5.42 -5.47 -1.30
C VAL A 20 5.31 -4.36 -2.34
N GLN A 21 5.89 -4.57 -3.53
CA GLN A 21 5.74 -3.62 -4.63
C GLN A 21 4.26 -3.50 -5.01
N LEU A 22 3.79 -2.27 -5.21
CA LEU A 22 2.44 -1.98 -5.64
C LEU A 22 2.18 -2.63 -7.01
N ASN A 23 1.04 -3.29 -7.16
CA ASN A 23 0.66 -4.00 -8.40
C ASN A 23 -0.66 -3.49 -9.01
N LYS A 24 -1.23 -2.44 -8.43
CA LYS A 24 -2.49 -1.82 -8.85
C LYS A 24 -2.30 -0.32 -9.01
N CYS A 25 -3.15 0.31 -9.82
CA CYS A 25 -3.13 1.76 -10.00
C CYS A 25 -1.78 2.27 -10.49
N LEU A 26 -1.12 1.55 -11.41
CA LEU A 26 0.23 1.89 -11.83
C LEU A 26 0.23 2.98 -12.89
N ALA A 27 1.20 3.90 -12.79
CA ALA A 27 1.49 4.86 -13.83
C ALA A 27 2.03 4.14 -15.09
N PRO A 28 1.68 4.61 -16.29
CA PRO A 28 2.32 4.16 -17.51
C PRO A 28 3.78 4.64 -17.51
N GLY A 29 4.75 3.74 -17.73
CA GLY A 29 6.17 4.12 -17.75
C GLY A 29 7.14 3.19 -17.02
N GLY A 30 6.72 1.97 -16.68
CA GLY A 30 7.62 0.87 -16.29
C GLY A 30 8.05 0.85 -14.83
N VAL A 31 8.09 1.98 -14.12
CA VAL A 31 8.28 1.98 -12.66
C VAL A 31 6.90 1.86 -11.99
N ALA A 32 6.72 0.84 -11.16
CA ALA A 32 5.48 0.61 -10.43
C ALA A 32 5.19 1.75 -9.43
N ARG A 33 4.54 2.82 -9.89
CA ARG A 33 4.17 3.99 -9.09
C ARG A 33 2.66 4.20 -9.11
N PRO A 34 2.05 4.63 -7.99
CA PRO A 34 0.62 4.92 -7.96
C PRO A 34 0.26 6.12 -8.85
N LEU A 35 -0.80 5.96 -9.63
CA LEU A 35 -1.48 7.00 -10.38
C LEU A 35 -3.00 6.86 -10.18
N PRO A 36 -3.69 7.87 -9.62
CA PRO A 36 -3.14 9.11 -9.07
C PRO A 36 -2.27 8.86 -7.82
N PRO A 37 -1.46 9.85 -7.37
CA PRO A 37 -0.64 9.69 -6.18
C PRO A 37 -1.49 9.41 -4.93
N PRO A 38 -0.93 8.79 -3.86
CA PRO A 38 -1.69 8.39 -2.68
C PRO A 38 -2.40 9.55 -1.98
N SER A 39 -1.86 10.77 -2.08
CA SER A 39 -2.44 11.98 -1.52
C SER A 39 -3.68 12.50 -2.28
N ALA A 40 -4.03 11.91 -3.42
CA ALA A 40 -5.15 12.35 -4.25
C ALA A 40 -6.51 11.93 -3.68
N CYS A 41 -6.54 10.88 -2.86
CA CYS A 41 -7.71 10.45 -2.10
C CYS A 41 -7.39 10.47 -0.60
N LYS A 42 -8.40 10.17 0.23
CA LYS A 42 -8.26 10.12 1.68
C LYS A 42 -8.74 8.79 2.23
N ASP A 43 -8.07 8.36 3.29
CA ASP A 43 -8.55 7.28 4.13
C ASP A 43 -9.79 7.72 4.90
N LYS A 44 -10.74 6.80 5.08
CA LYS A 44 -11.95 7.03 5.88
C LYS A 44 -11.65 7.07 7.37
N ASP A 45 -10.73 6.22 7.83
CA ASP A 45 -10.25 6.18 9.21
C ASP A 45 -8.72 6.12 9.25
N PRO A 46 -8.04 7.27 9.33
CA PRO A 46 -6.57 7.32 9.33
C PRO A 46 -5.92 6.53 10.48
N VAL A 47 -6.61 6.37 11.62
CA VAL A 47 -6.06 5.64 12.77
C VAL A 47 -6.01 4.15 12.49
N ILE A 48 -7.11 3.58 12.00
CA ILE A 48 -7.18 2.17 11.61
C ILE A 48 -6.26 1.92 10.40
N CYS A 49 -6.29 2.81 9.41
CA CYS A 49 -5.50 2.65 8.19
C CYS A 49 -4.00 2.70 8.46
N SER A 50 -3.52 3.61 9.30
CA SER A 50 -2.10 3.64 9.69
C SER A 50 -1.70 2.41 10.52
N ALA A 51 -2.56 1.91 11.40
CA ALA A 51 -2.26 0.73 12.20
C ALA A 51 -2.11 -0.56 11.37
N ILE A 52 -2.91 -0.71 10.30
CA ILE A 52 -2.98 -1.97 9.54
C ILE A 52 -2.18 -1.89 8.23
N PHE A 53 -2.19 -0.73 7.58
CA PHE A 53 -1.75 -0.56 6.19
C PHE A 53 -0.61 0.44 6.02
N SER A 54 -0.09 1.03 7.11
CA SER A 54 1.07 1.91 7.00
C SER A 54 2.22 1.22 6.25
N PRO A 55 2.90 1.92 5.33
CA PRO A 55 4.13 1.44 4.75
C PRO A 55 5.12 1.05 5.85
N ARG A 56 5.93 0.04 5.57
CA ARG A 56 6.94 -0.38 6.53
C ARG A 56 8.04 0.69 6.59
N VAL A 57 8.67 0.85 7.75
CA VAL A 57 9.64 1.93 8.00
C VAL A 57 10.75 2.03 6.93
N PRO A 58 11.34 0.91 6.45
CA PRO A 58 12.36 0.97 5.39
C PRO A 58 11.84 1.51 4.05
N ASP A 59 10.54 1.36 3.76
CA ASP A 59 9.95 1.75 2.48
C ASP A 59 9.59 3.23 2.41
N ILE A 60 9.34 3.89 3.55
CA ILE A 60 8.92 5.30 3.61
C ILE A 60 9.89 6.22 2.84
N PRO A 61 11.22 6.23 3.10
CA PRO A 61 12.14 7.06 2.34
C PRO A 61 12.28 6.58 0.88
N LEU A 62 12.16 5.28 0.60
CA LEU A 62 12.26 4.74 -0.75
C LEU A 62 11.08 5.17 -1.63
N ASN A 63 9.88 5.22 -1.06
CA ASN A 63 8.66 5.65 -1.73
C ASN A 63 8.70 7.13 -2.13
N ALA A 64 9.46 7.96 -1.42
CA ALA A 64 9.65 9.37 -1.77
C ALA A 64 10.44 9.56 -3.07
N VAL A 65 11.26 8.58 -3.47
CA VAL A 65 12.08 8.65 -4.69
C VAL A 65 11.25 8.21 -5.90
N ALA A 66 11.05 9.11 -6.87
CA ALA A 66 10.19 8.87 -8.04
C ALA A 66 10.64 7.69 -8.93
N THR A 67 11.94 7.40 -8.96
CA THR A 67 12.53 6.31 -9.76
C THR A 67 12.43 4.95 -9.08
N ASN A 68 12.03 4.88 -7.81
CA ASN A 68 11.91 3.62 -7.08
C ASN A 68 10.49 3.05 -7.21
N PRO A 69 10.33 1.73 -7.37
CA PRO A 69 9.01 1.11 -7.30
C PRO A 69 8.38 1.41 -5.93
N PHE A 70 7.11 1.79 -5.95
CA PHE A 70 6.37 2.11 -4.74
C PHE A 70 6.03 0.82 -3.99
N ARG A 71 6.28 0.79 -2.70
CA ARG A 71 5.99 -0.36 -1.84
C ARG A 71 4.90 -0.02 -0.83
N VAL A 72 4.01 -0.96 -0.60
CA VAL A 72 2.91 -0.86 0.35
C VAL A 72 3.01 -1.97 1.39
N ASN A 73 2.27 -1.82 2.49
CA ASN A 73 2.13 -2.90 3.45
C ASN A 73 1.58 -4.17 2.75
N PRO A 74 2.10 -5.37 3.05
CA PRO A 74 1.56 -6.63 2.51
C PRO A 74 0.04 -6.79 2.71
N ASN A 75 -0.51 -6.20 3.77
CA ASN A 75 -1.95 -6.21 4.02
C ASN A 75 -2.74 -5.51 2.90
N CYS A 76 -2.19 -4.50 2.23
CA CYS A 76 -2.86 -3.83 1.11
C CYS A 76 -3.14 -4.75 -0.08
N GLN A 77 -2.39 -5.84 -0.22
CA GLN A 77 -2.53 -6.82 -1.29
C GLN A 77 -2.94 -8.21 -0.77
N ASN A 78 -3.29 -8.31 0.51
CA ASN A 78 -3.75 -9.54 1.12
C ASN A 78 -5.25 -9.73 0.85
N VAL A 79 -5.60 -10.82 0.15
CA VAL A 79 -6.98 -11.14 -0.26
C VAL A 79 -8.01 -11.10 0.88
N THR A 80 -7.61 -11.35 2.13
CA THR A 80 -8.52 -11.35 3.29
C THR A 80 -8.94 -9.95 3.71
N VAL A 81 -8.11 -8.93 3.48
CA VAL A 81 -8.35 -7.55 3.94
C VAL A 81 -8.31 -6.51 2.80
N MET A 82 -7.99 -6.92 1.58
CA MET A 82 -7.86 -6.05 0.41
C MET A 82 -9.15 -5.29 0.08
N ALA A 83 -10.32 -5.94 0.18
CA ALA A 83 -11.59 -5.26 -0.05
C ALA A 83 -11.82 -4.11 0.95
N ASN A 84 -11.46 -4.32 2.21
CA ASN A 84 -11.51 -3.28 3.24
C ASN A 84 -10.45 -2.20 2.99
N ALA A 85 -9.24 -2.60 2.56
CA ALA A 85 -8.17 -1.67 2.21
C ALA A 85 -8.60 -0.71 1.09
N GLU A 86 -9.19 -1.22 0.01
CA GLU A 86 -9.67 -0.43 -1.12
C GLU A 86 -10.85 0.47 -0.74
N ALA A 87 -11.77 -0.01 0.10
CA ALA A 87 -12.97 0.72 0.47
C ALA A 87 -12.78 1.75 1.60
N LEU A 88 -11.83 1.53 2.51
CA LEU A 88 -11.62 2.34 3.72
C LEU A 88 -10.29 3.08 3.73
N CYS A 89 -9.24 2.49 3.15
CA CYS A 89 -7.86 2.97 3.26
C CYS A 89 -7.19 3.19 1.89
N PRO A 90 -7.87 3.81 0.91
CA PRO A 90 -7.33 3.89 -0.45
C PRO A 90 -6.07 4.75 -0.55
N SER A 91 -5.87 5.70 0.38
CA SER A 91 -4.67 6.54 0.42
C SER A 91 -3.50 5.75 1.00
N SER A 92 -3.69 5.12 2.17
CA SER A 92 -2.66 4.29 2.82
C SER A 92 -2.18 3.14 1.92
N CYS A 93 -3.08 2.55 1.14
CA CYS A 93 -2.73 1.47 0.21
C CYS A 93 -2.41 1.92 -1.22
N ALA A 94 -2.33 3.23 -1.47
CA ALA A 94 -1.98 3.79 -2.78
C ALA A 94 -2.87 3.29 -3.93
N VAL A 95 -4.16 3.08 -3.64
CA VAL A 95 -5.18 2.59 -4.57
C VAL A 95 -6.27 3.62 -4.82
N CYS A 96 -5.94 4.91 -4.72
CA CYS A 96 -6.85 6.01 -5.04
C CYS A 96 -7.51 5.88 -6.43
N CYS A 97 -6.84 5.23 -7.38
CA CYS A 97 -7.40 5.02 -8.71
C CYS A 97 -8.68 4.17 -8.72
N LEU A 98 -8.88 3.32 -7.70
CA LEU A 98 -10.05 2.45 -7.54
C LEU A 98 -11.20 3.15 -6.85
N THR A 99 -10.99 4.36 -6.32
CA THR A 99 -12.08 5.10 -5.70
C THR A 99 -12.99 5.68 -6.77
N PRO A 100 -14.30 5.86 -6.47
CA PRO A 100 -15.26 6.35 -7.47
C PRO A 100 -14.89 7.69 -8.10
N GLU A 101 -14.12 8.52 -7.39
CA GLU A 101 -13.71 9.85 -7.84
C GLU A 101 -12.72 9.79 -9.01
N PHE A 102 -11.89 8.75 -9.07
CA PHE A 102 -10.85 8.60 -10.10
C PHE A 102 -11.18 7.52 -11.12
N ASN A 103 -11.84 6.43 -10.69
CA ASN A 103 -12.33 5.32 -11.51
C ASN A 103 -11.38 4.94 -12.67
N CYS A 104 -10.08 4.86 -12.38
CA CYS A 104 -9.08 4.58 -13.40
C CYS A 104 -9.08 3.09 -13.73
N GLN A 105 -8.77 2.75 -14.99
CA GLN A 105 -8.47 1.37 -15.33
C GLN A 105 -7.20 0.91 -14.60
N ASN A 106 -7.28 -0.26 -13.98
CA ASN A 106 -6.15 -0.84 -13.28
C ASN A 106 -5.10 -1.30 -14.29
N TYR A 107 -4.12 -0.45 -14.57
CA TYR A 107 -2.93 -0.86 -15.32
C TYR A 107 -2.12 -1.80 -14.44
N THR A 108 -2.34 -3.09 -14.61
CA THR A 108 -1.32 -4.08 -14.22
C THR A 108 -0.16 -3.92 -15.19
N MET A 109 1.08 -4.07 -14.73
CA MET A 109 2.27 -4.04 -15.59
C MET A 109 2.36 -5.33 -16.43
N TYR A 110 1.31 -5.60 -17.20
CA TYR A 110 1.22 -6.71 -18.14
C TYR A 110 0.77 -6.13 -19.49
N PRO A 111 1.53 -6.34 -20.58
CA PRO A 111 1.29 -5.67 -21.86
C PRO A 111 0.14 -6.32 -22.62
N ASN A 112 -1.08 -6.29 -22.11
CA ASN A 112 -2.27 -6.59 -22.91
C ASN A 112 -3.41 -5.64 -22.53
N SER A 113 -3.35 -4.45 -23.11
CA SER A 113 -4.53 -3.64 -23.41
C SER A 113 -4.75 -3.67 -24.92
N VAL A 114 -5.27 -4.80 -25.43
CA VAL A 114 -6.06 -4.93 -26.66
C VAL A 114 -7.15 -5.94 -26.37
#